data_AF-A0A0D8XG74-F1
#
_entry.id   AF-A0A0D8XG74-F1
#
_cell.length_a   1.000
_cell.length_b   1.000
_cell.length_c   1.000
_cell.angle_alpha   90.00
_cell.angle_beta   90.00
_cell.angle_gamma   90.00
#
_symmetry.space_group_name_H-M   'P 1'
#
loop_
_entity.id
_entity.type
_entity.pdbx_description
1 polymer ?
#
loop_
_entity_poly.entity_id
_entity_poly.type
_entity_poly.pdbx_seq_one_letter_code
_entity_poly.pdbx_strand_id
1 'polypeptide(L)'
;MNVLSWLVFVGTLRPISADDPVPLYIGGTFPMEAGSGGWAGGQDLLVMLQRYICILLFFLFLRFSFIKACLPAVQMALEDVNSRPDILPGYVLHMNTSNSKCQPGLATQQLYDLLYTPPIKLMLLAGCSPVTTVIAESAPVWKLVVVRLLCYE
;
A
#
# COMPACT_ATOMS: atom_id res chain seq x y z
N MET A 1 -5.04 -52.09 -16.33
CA MET A 1 -4.57 -50.98 -15.46
C MET A 1 -3.06 -50.88 -15.66
N ASN A 2 -2.65 -50.16 -16.70
CA ASN A 2 -1.29 -50.23 -17.25
C ASN A 2 -0.37 -49.20 -16.59
N VAL A 3 0.87 -49.63 -16.33
CA VAL A 3 2.00 -48.85 -15.81
C VAL A 3 2.25 -47.56 -16.62
N LEU A 4 1.86 -47.55 -17.90
CA LEU A 4 1.87 -46.36 -18.76
C LEU A 4 0.98 -45.20 -18.27
N SER A 5 -0.09 -45.47 -17.52
CA SER A 5 -0.96 -44.42 -16.97
C SER A 5 -0.30 -43.64 -15.82
N TRP A 6 0.61 -44.28 -15.08
CA TRP A 6 1.35 -43.62 -13.99
C TRP A 6 2.47 -42.73 -14.52
N LEU A 7 3.13 -43.13 -15.61
CA LEU A 7 4.20 -42.32 -16.23
C LEU A 7 3.70 -41.00 -16.81
N VAL A 8 2.49 -40.96 -17.37
CA VAL A 8 1.87 -39.71 -17.85
C VAL A 8 1.51 -38.78 -16.67
N PHE A 9 1.13 -39.35 -15.53
CA PHE A 9 0.80 -38.59 -14.31
C PHE A 9 2.05 -37.99 -13.64
N VAL A 10 3.19 -38.67 -13.74
CA VAL A 10 4.48 -38.16 -13.22
C VAL A 10 5.15 -37.17 -14.21
N GLY A 11 4.92 -37.30 -15.51
CA GLY A 11 5.52 -36.44 -16.54
C GLY A 11 4.92 -35.03 -16.69
N THR A 12 3.79 -34.75 -16.04
CA THR A 12 3.11 -33.43 -16.09
C THR A 12 3.28 -32.61 -14.80
N LEU A 13 3.86 -33.21 -13.75
CA LEU A 13 4.40 -32.44 -12.64
C LEU A 13 5.76 -31.92 -13.11
N ARG A 14 5.79 -30.71 -13.70
CA ARG A 14 7.04 -29.95 -13.76
C ARG A 14 7.58 -29.94 -12.33
N PRO A 15 8.79 -30.46 -12.06
CA PRO A 15 9.40 -30.24 -10.76
C PRO A 15 9.43 -28.72 -10.60
N ILE A 16 8.80 -28.22 -9.53
CA ILE A 16 9.01 -26.84 -9.11
C ILE A 16 10.52 -26.76 -8.92
N SER A 17 11.18 -26.05 -9.83
CA SER A 17 12.61 -25.79 -9.73
C SER A 17 12.79 -25.11 -8.38
N ALA A 18 13.56 -25.72 -7.49
CA ALA A 18 13.78 -25.21 -6.15
C ALA A 18 14.52 -23.84 -6.13
N ASP A 19 14.88 -23.31 -7.30
CA ASP A 19 15.56 -22.04 -7.50
C ASP A 19 14.65 -20.90 -8.04
N ASP A 20 13.35 -21.13 -8.26
CA ASP A 20 12.45 -20.03 -8.66
C ASP A 20 12.00 -19.23 -7.43
N PRO A 21 12.27 -17.91 -7.35
CA PRO A 21 11.93 -17.12 -6.17
C PRO A 21 10.41 -16.97 -6.03
N VAL A 22 9.92 -17.14 -4.79
CA VAL A 22 8.48 -17.05 -4.49
C VAL A 22 8.04 -15.58 -4.43
N PRO A 23 7.05 -15.17 -5.24
CA PRO A 23 6.58 -13.78 -5.24
C PRO A 23 5.72 -13.51 -4.00
N LEU A 24 6.11 -12.53 -3.19
CA LEU A 24 5.38 -12.02 -2.03
C LEU A 24 4.70 -10.71 -2.41
N TYR A 25 3.42 -10.57 -2.07
CA TYR A 25 2.64 -9.39 -2.44
C TYR A 25 2.30 -8.54 -1.21
N ILE A 26 2.59 -7.24 -1.32
CA ILE A 26 2.20 -6.20 -0.36
C ILE A 26 1.19 -5.29 -1.06
N GLY A 27 0.11 -4.94 -0.37
CA GLY A 27 -0.83 -3.94 -0.85
C GLY A 27 -0.45 -2.56 -0.32
N GLY A 28 -0.75 -1.51 -1.05
CA GLY A 28 -0.76 -0.18 -0.46
C GLY A 28 -1.72 0.77 -1.13
N THR A 29 -2.25 1.70 -0.33
CA THR A 29 -3.17 2.74 -0.79
C THR A 29 -2.48 4.09 -0.53
N PHE A 30 -2.18 4.80 -1.60
CA PHE A 30 -1.53 6.11 -1.53
C PHE A 30 -2.43 7.18 -2.14
N PRO A 31 -2.48 8.39 -1.57
CA PRO A 31 -3.17 9.48 -2.25
C PRO A 31 -2.27 9.98 -3.39
N MET A 32 -2.53 9.59 -4.64
CA MET A 32 -1.78 10.14 -5.79
C MET A 32 -2.36 11.48 -6.25
N GLU A 33 -3.60 11.77 -5.83
CA GLU A 33 -4.34 13.00 -6.06
C GLU A 33 -5.02 13.46 -4.76
N ALA A 34 -5.28 14.75 -4.64
CA ALA A 34 -6.19 15.26 -3.62
C ALA A 34 -7.62 14.91 -4.02
N GLY A 35 -8.32 14.12 -3.19
CA GLY A 35 -9.76 13.89 -3.39
C GLY A 35 -10.58 15.10 -2.98
N SER A 36 -11.81 15.19 -3.49
CA SER A 36 -12.81 16.18 -3.08
C SER A 36 -13.36 15.96 -1.67
N GLY A 37 -12.87 14.93 -0.96
CA GLY A 37 -13.27 14.61 0.41
C GLY A 37 -12.53 15.53 1.37
N GLY A 38 -13.14 16.67 1.66
CA GLY A 38 -12.62 17.62 2.63
C GLY A 38 -12.42 16.97 4.00
N TRP A 39 -11.36 17.38 4.68
CA TRP A 39 -11.18 17.17 6.10
C TRP A 39 -12.24 17.96 6.87
N ALA A 40 -13.07 17.28 7.65
CA ALA A 40 -13.90 17.92 8.67
C ALA A 40 -13.08 18.40 9.89
N GLY A 41 -11.79 18.03 9.99
CA GLY A 41 -10.90 18.39 11.11
C GLY A 41 -10.22 19.76 10.99
N GLY A 42 -10.71 20.66 10.14
CA GLY A 42 -10.06 21.92 9.80
C GLY A 42 -10.86 23.18 10.11
N GLN A 43 -11.77 23.15 11.09
CA GLN A 43 -12.56 24.32 11.50
C GLN A 43 -12.18 24.94 12.85
N ASP A 44 -10.99 24.62 13.37
CA ASP A 44 -10.42 25.29 14.56
C ASP A 44 -9.26 26.22 14.20
N LEU A 45 -9.47 27.15 13.27
CA LEU A 45 -8.51 28.26 13.08
C LEU A 45 -9.16 29.61 12.76
N LEU A 46 -10.33 29.89 13.36
CA LEU A 46 -10.94 31.23 13.36
C LEU A 46 -10.37 32.19 14.43
N VAL A 47 -9.23 31.88 15.08
CA VAL A 47 -8.63 32.73 16.15
C VAL A 47 -7.14 33.07 15.93
N MET A 48 -6.65 33.15 14.70
CA MET A 48 -5.27 33.62 14.44
C MET A 48 -5.18 34.64 13.30
N LEU A 49 -6.22 35.45 13.14
CA LEU A 49 -6.52 36.23 11.94
C LEU A 49 -5.82 37.60 11.86
N GLN A 50 -4.57 37.79 12.32
CA GLN A 50 -3.96 39.13 12.09
C GLN A 50 -2.44 39.28 11.97
N ARG A 51 -1.60 38.22 11.99
CA ARG A 51 -0.12 38.43 11.84
C ARG A 51 0.69 37.46 10.95
N TYR A 52 0.10 36.45 10.31
CA TYR A 52 0.87 35.34 9.68
C TYR A 52 0.81 35.22 8.14
N ILE A 53 0.38 36.27 7.41
CA ILE A 53 0.19 36.23 5.93
C ILE A 53 1.44 35.76 5.14
N CYS A 54 2.66 36.05 5.61
CA CYS A 54 3.88 35.72 4.86
C CYS A 54 4.39 34.27 5.08
N ILE A 55 4.21 33.72 6.28
CA ILE A 55 4.59 32.32 6.61
C ILE A 55 3.53 31.34 6.07
N LEU A 56 2.27 31.77 6.00
CA LEU A 56 1.18 30.99 5.46
C LEU A 56 1.39 30.63 3.98
N LEU A 57 1.98 31.51 3.17
CA LEU A 57 2.26 31.22 1.75
C LEU A 57 3.34 30.14 1.57
N PHE A 58 4.35 30.12 2.44
CA PHE A 58 5.41 29.10 2.44
C PHE A 58 4.88 27.73 2.92
N PHE A 59 4.00 27.72 3.93
CA PHE A 59 3.33 26.51 4.39
C PHE A 59 2.28 25.98 3.40
N LEU A 60 1.54 26.86 2.70
CA LEU A 60 0.56 26.45 1.68
C LEU A 60 1.23 25.75 0.49
N PHE A 61 2.46 26.14 0.13
CA PHE A 61 3.23 25.52 -0.96
C PHE A 61 3.87 24.18 -0.56
N LEU A 62 4.19 23.99 0.73
CA LEU A 62 4.75 22.73 1.26
C LEU A 62 3.69 21.65 1.55
N ARG A 63 2.45 22.07 1.84
CA ARG A 63 1.35 21.15 2.19
C ARG A 63 0.87 20.28 1.02
N PHE A 64 1.07 20.72 -0.21
CA PHE A 64 0.57 20.03 -1.41
C PHE A 64 1.55 19.00 -2.01
N SER A 65 2.82 19.04 -1.59
CA SER A 65 3.91 18.32 -2.27
C SER A 65 4.34 17.02 -1.57
N PHE A 66 4.01 16.81 -0.30
CA PHE A 66 4.54 15.67 0.46
C PHE A 66 3.83 14.34 0.18
N ILE A 67 2.52 14.38 -0.10
CA ILE A 67 1.70 13.20 -0.40
C ILE A 67 2.23 12.43 -1.64
N LYS A 68 2.74 13.15 -2.65
CA LYS A 68 3.27 12.54 -3.88
C LYS A 68 4.62 11.82 -3.68
N ALA A 69 5.32 12.07 -2.57
CA ALA A 69 6.63 11.49 -2.30
C ALA A 69 6.57 10.08 -1.66
N CYS A 70 5.41 9.67 -1.15
CA CYS A 70 5.24 8.39 -0.45
C CYS A 70 5.45 7.19 -1.40
N LEU A 71 4.86 7.25 -2.61
CA LEU A 71 4.96 6.20 -3.61
C LEU A 71 6.40 5.97 -4.10
N PRO A 72 7.14 6.99 -4.59
CA PRO A 72 8.52 6.79 -5.04
C PRO A 72 9.45 6.35 -3.92
N ALA A 73 9.23 6.80 -2.68
CA ALA A 73 10.04 6.36 -1.53
C ALA A 73 9.88 4.85 -1.27
N VAL A 74 8.65 4.33 -1.35
CA VAL A 74 8.39 2.89 -1.17
C VAL A 74 8.92 2.07 -2.35
N GLN A 75 8.81 2.58 -3.57
CA GLN A 75 9.35 1.92 -4.75
C GLN A 75 10.88 1.75 -4.67
N MET A 76 11.59 2.83 -4.30
CA MET A 76 13.05 2.76 -4.09
C MET A 76 13.41 1.76 -2.98
N ALA A 77 12.68 1.75 -1.86
CA ALA A 77 12.92 0.80 -0.78
C ALA A 77 12.67 -0.66 -1.20
N LEU A 78 11.67 -0.92 -2.04
CA LEU A 78 11.40 -2.27 -2.56
C LEU A 78 12.49 -2.73 -3.53
N GLU A 79 12.97 -1.83 -4.39
CA GLU A 79 14.09 -2.11 -5.30
C GLU A 79 15.36 -2.43 -4.51
N ASP A 80 15.65 -1.65 -3.47
CA ASP A 80 16.79 -1.88 -2.58
C ASP A 80 16.71 -3.24 -1.86
N VAL A 81 15.53 -3.62 -1.33
CA VAL A 81 15.35 -4.90 -0.65
C VAL A 81 15.45 -6.08 -1.63
N ASN A 82 14.85 -5.96 -2.82
CA ASN A 82 14.92 -7.00 -3.84
C ASN A 82 16.33 -7.15 -4.45
N SER A 83 17.13 -6.09 -4.45
CA SER A 83 18.53 -6.14 -4.92
C SER A 83 19.46 -6.94 -3.99
N ARG A 84 19.04 -7.12 -2.72
CA ARG A 84 19.84 -7.66 -1.64
C ARG A 84 19.43 -9.10 -1.29
N PRO A 85 20.25 -10.11 -1.64
CA PRO A 85 19.91 -11.52 -1.38
C PRO A 85 20.01 -11.93 0.10
N ASP A 86 20.52 -11.04 0.96
CA ASP A 86 20.72 -11.30 2.39
C ASP A 86 19.48 -11.01 3.25
N ILE A 87 18.52 -10.23 2.76
CA ILE A 87 17.32 -9.84 3.53
C ILE A 87 16.20 -10.89 3.39
N LEU A 88 15.91 -11.32 2.15
CA LEU A 88 14.83 -12.26 1.82
C LEU A 88 15.29 -13.28 0.76
N PRO A 89 16.13 -14.27 1.13
CA PRO A 89 16.61 -15.27 0.19
C PRO A 89 15.44 -16.12 -0.33
N GLY A 90 15.34 -16.27 -1.65
CA GLY A 90 14.31 -17.10 -2.30
C GLY A 90 12.92 -16.45 -2.38
N TYR A 91 12.79 -15.16 -2.06
CA TYR A 91 11.54 -14.41 -2.21
C TYR A 91 11.75 -13.12 -3.01
N VAL A 92 10.73 -12.70 -3.75
CA VAL A 92 10.71 -11.39 -4.44
C VAL A 92 9.50 -10.61 -3.99
N LEU A 93 9.71 -9.40 -3.49
CA LEU A 93 8.63 -8.52 -3.06
C LEU A 93 8.04 -7.77 -4.25
N HIS A 94 6.73 -7.87 -4.40
CA HIS A 94 5.93 -7.07 -5.32
C HIS A 94 4.91 -6.25 -4.54
N MET A 95 4.71 -5.01 -4.96
CA MET A 95 3.72 -4.14 -4.35
C MET A 95 2.61 -3.80 -5.34
N ASN A 96 1.36 -3.93 -4.89
CA ASN A 96 0.19 -3.46 -5.63
C ASN A 96 -0.34 -2.17 -5.00
N THR A 97 -0.29 -1.07 -5.76
CA THR A 97 -0.62 0.27 -5.26
C THR A 97 -1.94 0.78 -5.81
N SER A 98 -2.79 1.34 -4.97
CA SER A 98 -4.07 1.96 -5.35
C SER A 98 -4.13 3.44 -4.98
N ASN A 99 -4.88 4.24 -5.76
CA ASN A 99 -5.04 5.67 -5.49
C ASN A 99 -6.24 5.94 -4.58
N SER A 100 -6.02 6.16 -3.29
CA SER A 100 -7.10 6.36 -2.32
C SER A 100 -7.76 7.74 -2.38
N LYS A 101 -7.12 8.71 -3.05
CA LYS A 101 -7.50 10.14 -3.05
C LYS A 101 -7.77 10.72 -1.66
N CYS A 102 -7.23 10.10 -0.60
CA CYS A 102 -7.54 10.41 0.80
C CYS A 102 -9.06 10.35 1.13
N GLN A 103 -9.83 9.57 0.36
CA GLN A 103 -11.26 9.37 0.58
C GLN A 103 -11.50 7.99 1.23
N PRO A 104 -12.14 7.92 2.40
CA PRO A 104 -12.32 6.65 3.11
C PRO A 104 -13.20 5.66 2.34
N GLY A 105 -14.25 6.14 1.65
CA GLY A 105 -15.11 5.29 0.83
C GLY A 105 -14.37 4.63 -0.34
N LEU A 106 -13.60 5.42 -1.09
CA LEU A 106 -12.79 4.92 -2.21
C LEU A 106 -11.70 3.96 -1.71
N ALA A 107 -11.05 4.28 -0.60
CA ALA A 107 -10.03 3.41 -0.01
C ALA A 107 -10.61 2.08 0.48
N THR A 108 -11.84 2.08 0.99
CA THR A 108 -12.53 0.86 1.43
C THR A 108 -12.85 -0.05 0.24
N GLN A 109 -13.33 0.52 -0.86
CA GLN A 109 -13.53 -0.24 -2.10
C GLN A 109 -12.21 -0.85 -2.60
N GLN A 110 -11.14 -0.06 -2.63
CA GLN A 110 -9.82 -0.54 -3.04
C GLN A 110 -9.24 -1.59 -2.08
N LEU A 111 -9.51 -1.47 -0.78
CA LEU A 111 -9.16 -2.52 0.18
C LEU A 111 -9.86 -3.83 -0.19
N TYR A 112 -11.17 -3.80 -0.44
CA TYR A 112 -11.90 -4.99 -0.86
C TYR A 112 -11.38 -5.56 -2.17
N ASP A 113 -11.06 -4.72 -3.15
CA ASP A 113 -10.43 -5.15 -4.40
C ASP A 113 -9.07 -5.82 -4.12
N LEU A 114 -8.26 -5.27 -3.21
CA LEU A 114 -6.98 -5.86 -2.83
C LEU A 114 -7.15 -7.19 -2.08
N LEU A 115 -8.21 -7.37 -1.28
CA LEU A 115 -8.43 -8.61 -0.53
C LEU A 115 -9.02 -9.73 -1.36
N TYR A 116 -9.98 -9.41 -2.22
CA TYR A 116 -10.72 -10.41 -2.99
C TYR A 116 -10.12 -10.69 -4.37
N THR A 117 -9.19 -9.85 -4.85
CA THR A 117 -8.46 -10.13 -6.09
C THR A 117 -7.19 -10.92 -5.78
N PRO A 118 -6.92 -12.07 -6.43
CA PRO A 118 -5.64 -12.75 -6.30
C PRO A 118 -4.51 -11.84 -6.82
N PRO A 119 -3.28 -11.93 -6.28
CA PRO A 119 -2.78 -12.80 -5.20
C PRO A 119 -3.12 -12.29 -3.79
N ILE A 120 -2.97 -13.12 -2.76
CA ILE A 120 -3.15 -12.70 -1.36
C ILE A 120 -2.03 -11.73 -0.94
N LYS A 121 -2.38 -10.66 -0.24
CA LYS A 121 -1.42 -9.67 0.25
C LYS A 121 -1.19 -9.86 1.74
N LEU A 122 0.07 -9.86 2.16
CA LEU A 122 0.46 -10.14 3.55
C LEU A 122 0.32 -8.92 4.46
N MET A 123 0.54 -7.74 3.89
CA MET A 123 0.56 -6.47 4.58
C MET A 123 -0.10 -5.41 3.71
N LEU A 124 -0.71 -4.43 4.36
CA LEU A 124 -1.23 -3.23 3.71
C LEU A 124 -0.51 -1.98 4.21
N LEU A 125 -0.02 -1.16 3.28
CA LEU A 125 0.53 0.16 3.56
C LEU A 125 -0.54 1.22 3.29
N ALA A 126 -0.91 2.00 4.30
CA ALA A 126 -1.92 3.05 4.15
C ALA A 126 -1.32 4.43 4.43
N GLY A 127 -1.63 5.38 3.55
CA GLY A 127 -1.41 6.81 3.75
C GLY A 127 -2.71 7.56 4.01
N CYS A 128 -2.61 8.76 4.60
CA CYS A 128 -3.72 9.63 5.02
C CYS A 128 -4.52 9.08 6.23
N SER A 129 -4.78 9.96 7.21
CA SER A 129 -5.33 9.52 8.51
C SER A 129 -6.74 8.91 8.45
N PRO A 130 -7.75 9.48 7.76
CA PRO A 130 -9.12 8.94 7.72
C PRO A 130 -9.18 7.60 6.97
N VAL A 131 -8.35 7.43 5.95
CA VAL A 131 -8.23 6.17 5.22
C VAL A 131 -7.64 5.09 6.13
N THR A 132 -6.54 5.41 6.82
CA THR A 132 -5.86 4.43 7.66
C THR A 132 -6.72 4.00 8.85
N THR A 133 -7.55 4.89 9.42
CA THR A 133 -8.46 4.54 10.52
C THR A 133 -9.46 3.46 10.09
N VAL A 134 -10.15 3.64 8.96
CA VAL A 134 -11.14 2.67 8.47
C VAL A 134 -10.50 1.32 8.12
N ILE A 135 -9.31 1.35 7.52
CA ILE A 135 -8.56 0.13 7.22
C ILE A 135 -8.08 -0.56 8.50
N ALA A 136 -7.60 0.19 9.50
CA ALA A 136 -7.14 -0.37 10.77
C ALA A 136 -8.28 -0.97 11.59
N GLU A 137 -9.46 -0.36 11.58
CA GLU A 137 -10.67 -0.90 12.23
C GLU A 137 -11.10 -2.23 11.61
N SER A 138 -10.86 -2.41 10.31
CA SER A 138 -11.29 -3.60 9.56
C SER A 138 -10.20 -4.68 9.43
N ALA A 139 -8.93 -4.35 9.66
CA ALA A 139 -7.79 -5.27 9.66
C ALA A 139 -7.95 -6.58 10.47
N PRO A 140 -8.50 -6.59 11.70
CA PRO A 140 -8.62 -7.83 12.49
C PRO A 140 -9.53 -8.88 11.85
N VAL A 141 -10.47 -8.47 10.98
CA VAL A 141 -11.40 -9.38 10.29
C VAL A 141 -10.64 -10.32 9.34
N TRP A 142 -9.57 -9.83 8.69
CA TRP A 142 -8.78 -10.59 7.71
C TRP A 142 -7.37 -10.95 8.19
N LYS A 143 -7.04 -10.72 9.46
CA LYS A 143 -5.70 -10.98 10.04
C LYS A 143 -4.56 -10.32 9.26
N LEU A 144 -4.79 -9.09 8.79
CA LEU A 144 -3.81 -8.33 8.03
C LEU A 144 -3.00 -7.42 8.94
N VAL A 145 -1.72 -7.25 8.61
CA VAL A 145 -0.91 -6.21 9.23
C VAL A 145 -1.07 -4.92 8.42
N VAL A 146 -1.49 -3.85 9.09
CA VAL A 146 -1.60 -2.52 8.49
C VAL A 146 -0.50 -1.64 9.05
N VAL A 147 0.33 -1.08 8.17
CA VAL A 147 1.38 -0.14 8.55
C VAL A 147 1.00 1.24 8.01
N ARG A 148 0.87 2.20 8.92
CA ARG A 148 0.64 3.60 8.58
C ARG A 148 1.98 4.24 8.22
N LEU A 149 2.08 4.79 7.02
CA LEU A 149 3.17 5.68 6.65
C LEU A 149 2.74 7.12 6.97
N LEU A 150 3.48 7.79 7.85
CA LEU A 150 3.26 9.21 8.16
C LEU A 150 3.80 10.09 7.03
N CYS A 151 3.09 10.09 5.91
CA CYS A 151 3.20 11.12 4.89
C CYS A 151 2.27 12.25 5.37
N TYR A 152 2.83 13.18 6.16
CA TYR A 152 2.14 14.27 6.91
C TYR A 152 1.18 15.11 6.05
N GLU A 153 0.18 15.69 6.71
CA GLU A 153 -1.01 16.39 6.17
C GLU A 153 -0.96 17.92 6.27
#